data_AF-A0A9D6ZG55-F1
#
_entry.id   AF-A0A9D6ZG55-F1
#
_cell.length_a   1.000
_cell.length_b   1.000
_cell.length_c   1.000
_cell.angle_alpha   90.00
_cell.angle_beta   90.00
_cell.angle_gamma   90.00
#
_symmetry.space_group_name_H-M   'P 1'
#
loop_
_entity.id
_entity.type
_entity.pdbx_description
1 polymer ?
#
loop_
_entity_poly.entity_id
_entity_poly.type
_entity_poly.pdbx_seq_one_letter_code
_entity_poly.pdbx_strand_id
1 'polypeptide(L)'
;MLTRSFDIADAEGMEALGARLAQLAPAGLIVHLSGELGAGKTTLVRGFLRGMGYTGSVRSPTYTLVEPYDFAERRVYHLDLYRLGDAEELEWIGLRDLLDGSSVALIEWPERGQGVLPPADLEIRIAYQGNGRLLTLIGQSPAGEQVAQQLDAEPN
;
A
#
# COMPACT_ATOMS: atom_id res chain seq x y z
N MET A 1 -9.91 -16.07 3.47
CA MET A 1 -9.51 -14.78 4.06
C MET A 1 -8.55 -15.04 5.20
N LEU A 2 -7.25 -14.91 4.94
CA LEU A 2 -6.19 -15.02 5.94
C LEU A 2 -5.98 -13.66 6.62
N THR A 3 -5.80 -13.63 7.94
CA THR A 3 -5.51 -12.41 8.70
C THR A 3 -4.28 -12.59 9.58
N ARG A 4 -3.36 -11.62 9.54
CA ARG A 4 -2.20 -11.54 10.44
C ARG A 4 -2.08 -10.15 11.03
N SER A 5 -1.49 -10.04 12.21
CA SER A 5 -1.25 -8.76 12.86
C SER A 5 0.19 -8.63 13.31
N PHE A 6 0.72 -7.40 13.25
CA PHE A 6 2.08 -7.06 13.67
C PHE A 6 2.07 -5.81 14.56
N ASP A 7 2.77 -5.89 15.68
CA ASP A 7 3.11 -4.74 16.50
C ASP A 7 4.37 -4.08 15.94
N ILE A 8 4.27 -2.81 15.58
CA ILE A 8 5.37 -2.02 15.02
C ILE A 8 5.68 -0.87 15.97
N ALA A 9 6.90 -0.85 16.50
CA ALA A 9 7.28 0.11 17.54
C ALA A 9 7.41 1.55 17.03
N ASP A 10 7.92 1.73 15.82
CA ASP A 10 8.33 3.04 15.29
C ASP A 10 8.27 3.11 13.75
N ALA A 11 8.73 4.24 13.21
CA ALA A 11 8.76 4.48 11.78
C ALA A 11 9.78 3.59 11.04
N GLU A 12 10.89 3.21 11.68
CA GLU A 12 11.91 2.34 11.08
C GLU A 12 11.35 0.94 10.88
N GLY A 13 10.66 0.39 11.89
CA GLY A 13 9.94 -0.88 11.77
C GLY A 13 8.86 -0.86 10.68
N MET A 14 8.16 0.27 10.52
CA MET A 14 7.18 0.44 9.45
C MET A 14 7.83 0.44 8.06
N GLU A 15 8.96 1.15 7.90
CA GLU A 15 9.71 1.15 6.64
C GLU A 15 10.30 -0.23 6.33
N ALA A 16 10.81 -0.94 7.35
CA ALA A 16 11.34 -2.30 7.22
C ALA A 16 10.25 -3.31 6.81
N LEU A 17 9.05 -3.21 7.38
CA LEU A 17 7.91 -4.04 6.97
C LEU A 17 7.51 -3.74 5.52
N GLY A 18 7.46 -2.46 5.13
CA GLY A 18 7.21 -2.05 3.76
C GLY A 18 8.23 -2.65 2.78
N ALA A 19 9.52 -2.60 3.14
CA ALA A 19 10.58 -3.13 2.30
C ALA A 19 10.46 -4.65 2.08
N ARG A 20 10.00 -5.40 3.08
CA ARG A 20 9.73 -6.84 2.95
C ARG A 20 8.50 -7.12 2.11
N LEU A 21 7.44 -6.34 2.31
CA LEU A 21 6.25 -6.42 1.48
C LEU A 21 6.61 -6.27 0.00
N ALA A 22 7.54 -5.37 -0.33
CA ALA A 22 8.04 -5.21 -1.69
C ALA A 22 8.74 -6.44 -2.28
N GLN A 23 9.47 -7.20 -1.46
CA GLN A 23 10.15 -8.44 -1.89
C GLN A 23 9.16 -9.58 -2.16
N LEU A 24 8.00 -9.57 -1.50
CA LEU A 24 6.97 -10.60 -1.64
C LEU A 24 5.89 -10.22 -2.67
N ALA A 25 5.79 -8.95 -3.02
CA ALA A 25 4.73 -8.46 -3.90
C ALA A 25 4.87 -9.04 -5.32
N PRO A 26 3.90 -9.80 -5.83
CA PRO A 26 3.86 -10.17 -7.24
C PRO A 26 3.56 -8.95 -8.12
N ALA A 27 3.75 -9.11 -9.44
CA ALA A 27 3.24 -8.14 -10.41
C ALA A 27 1.71 -8.01 -10.27
N GLY A 28 1.19 -6.81 -10.50
CA GLY A 28 -0.25 -6.54 -10.44
C GLY A 28 -0.86 -6.46 -9.04
N LEU A 29 -0.08 -6.62 -7.96
CA LEU A 29 -0.63 -6.64 -6.60
C LEU A 29 -1.33 -5.31 -6.25
N ILE A 30 -2.58 -5.39 -5.81
CA ILE A 30 -3.36 -4.22 -5.37
C ILE A 30 -3.45 -4.22 -3.83
N VAL A 31 -2.86 -3.20 -3.22
CA VAL A 31 -2.79 -3.04 -1.76
C VAL A 31 -3.61 -1.84 -1.32
N HIS A 32 -4.59 -2.08 -0.46
CA HIS A 32 -5.43 -1.05 0.16
C HIS A 32 -4.91 -0.72 1.56
N LEU A 33 -4.54 0.54 1.80
CA LEU A 33 -3.98 1.05 3.04
C LEU A 33 -4.98 1.96 3.74
N SER A 34 -5.46 1.51 4.91
CA SER A 34 -6.44 2.24 5.71
C SER A 34 -5.92 2.47 7.13
N GLY A 35 -6.39 3.54 7.77
CA GLY A 35 -5.94 3.97 9.09
C GLY A 35 -6.06 5.48 9.24
N GLU A 36 -6.03 5.96 10.48
CA GLU A 36 -6.19 7.38 10.79
C GLU A 36 -5.09 8.27 10.16
N LEU A 37 -5.33 9.57 10.15
CA LEU A 37 -4.33 10.54 9.69
C LEU A 37 -3.09 10.45 10.60
N GLY A 38 -1.91 10.27 10.00
CA GLY A 38 -0.67 10.08 10.77
C GLY A 38 -0.44 8.64 11.27
N ALA A 39 -1.30 7.68 10.92
CA ALA A 39 -1.11 6.28 11.30
C ALA A 39 0.16 5.65 10.70
N GLY A 40 0.70 6.20 9.60
CA GLY A 40 1.95 5.75 8.98
C GLY A 40 1.78 5.04 7.63
N LYS A 41 0.65 5.22 6.96
CA LYS A 41 0.38 4.69 5.61
C LYS A 41 1.49 5.07 4.60
N THR A 42 1.78 6.36 4.44
CA THR A 42 2.88 6.83 3.58
C THR A 42 4.27 6.35 4.04
N THR A 43 4.48 6.11 5.34
CA THR A 43 5.73 5.54 5.85
C THR A 43 5.90 4.10 5.37
N LEU A 44 4.84 3.30 5.41
CA LEU A 44 4.83 1.95 4.85
C LEU A 44 5.10 1.95 3.34
N VAL A 45 4.44 2.86 2.59
CA VAL A 45 4.68 3.05 1.14
C VAL A 45 6.13 3.40 0.85
N ARG A 46 6.71 4.32 1.63
CA ARG A 46 8.12 4.66 1.49
C ARG A 46 9.02 3.45 1.71
N GLY A 47 8.76 2.67 2.76
CA GLY A 47 9.47 1.42 3.01
C GLY A 47 9.40 0.47 1.81
N PHE A 48 8.21 0.30 1.24
CA PHE A 48 7.99 -0.50 0.03
C PHE A 48 8.84 -0.03 -1.16
N LEU A 49 8.76 1.26 -1.50
CA LEU A 49 9.51 1.82 -2.62
C LEU A 49 11.03 1.72 -2.40
N ARG A 50 11.48 1.93 -1.15
CA ARG A 50 12.89 1.78 -0.76
C ARG A 50 13.35 0.33 -0.86
N GLY A 51 12.53 -0.63 -0.45
CA GLY A 51 12.79 -2.06 -0.61
C GLY A 51 12.90 -2.49 -2.08
N MET A 52 12.27 -1.75 -2.99
CA MET A 52 12.44 -1.91 -4.44
C MET A 52 13.65 -1.15 -5.02
N GLY A 53 14.41 -0.43 -4.21
CA GLY A 53 15.59 0.32 -4.63
C GLY A 53 15.32 1.76 -5.07
N TYR A 54 14.13 2.32 -4.83
CA TYR A 54 13.86 3.73 -5.16
C TYR A 54 14.64 4.66 -4.21
N THR A 55 15.45 5.55 -4.78
CA THR A 55 16.33 6.44 -4.00
C THR A 55 15.78 7.86 -3.83
N GLY A 56 14.75 8.22 -4.60
CA GLY A 56 14.15 9.56 -4.64
C GLY A 56 13.25 9.89 -3.43
N SER A 57 12.78 11.14 -3.38
CA SER A 57 11.87 11.59 -2.32
C SER A 57 10.51 10.90 -2.46
N VAL A 58 10.04 10.24 -1.39
CA VAL A 58 8.69 9.69 -1.31
C VAL A 58 7.84 10.55 -0.37
N ARG A 59 6.76 11.12 -0.92
CA ARG A 59 5.77 11.93 -0.22
C ARG A 59 4.39 11.45 -0.64
N SER A 60 3.38 11.68 0.20
CA SER A 60 2.00 11.39 -0.20
C SER A 60 1.60 12.30 -1.37
N PRO A 61 1.03 11.73 -2.46
CA PRO A 61 0.48 12.47 -3.59
C PRO A 61 -0.89 13.06 -3.27
N THR A 62 -1.11 13.61 -2.07
CA THR A 62 -2.44 14.05 -1.62
C THR A 62 -3.14 15.03 -2.59
N TYR A 63 -2.37 15.83 -3.35
CA TYR A 63 -2.91 16.79 -4.31
C TYR A 63 -2.87 16.31 -5.76
N THR A 64 -1.93 15.45 -6.11
CA THR A 64 -1.82 14.86 -7.46
C THR A 64 -2.63 13.57 -7.60
N LEU A 65 -3.12 13.02 -6.47
CA LEU A 65 -3.82 11.75 -6.27
C LEU A 65 -3.01 10.51 -6.61
N VAL A 66 -2.17 10.57 -7.64
CA VAL A 66 -1.36 9.46 -8.13
C VAL A 66 0.08 9.92 -8.33
N GLU A 67 1.04 9.10 -7.89
CA GLU A 67 2.46 9.24 -8.18
C GLU A 67 2.99 7.91 -8.77
N PRO A 68 3.51 7.90 -10.01
CA PRO A 68 4.17 6.74 -10.58
C PRO A 68 5.63 6.63 -10.14
N TYR A 69 6.07 5.39 -9.88
CA TYR A 69 7.46 5.05 -9.61
C TYR A 69 7.92 3.97 -10.58
N ASP A 70 8.86 4.33 -11.45
CA ASP A 70 9.43 3.44 -12.46
C ASP A 70 10.61 2.63 -11.91
N PHE A 71 10.57 1.31 -12.14
CA PHE A 71 11.66 0.39 -11.89
C PHE A 71 11.96 -0.42 -13.15
N ALA A 72 13.09 -1.14 -13.17
CA ALA A 72 13.57 -1.83 -14.36
C ALA A 72 12.56 -2.85 -14.94
N GLU A 73 11.81 -3.56 -14.09
CA GLU A 73 10.94 -4.67 -14.49
C GLU A 73 9.45 -4.42 -14.22
N ARG A 74 9.11 -3.40 -13.42
CA ARG A 74 7.71 -3.09 -13.07
C ARG A 74 7.53 -1.64 -12.65
N ARG A 75 6.30 -1.15 -12.71
CA ARG A 75 5.89 0.15 -12.16
C ARG A 75 5.12 -0.03 -10.87
N VAL A 76 5.27 0.93 -9.96
CA VAL A 76 4.45 1.05 -8.75
C VAL A 76 3.68 2.37 -8.82
N TYR A 77 2.38 2.31 -8.58
CA TYR A 77 1.53 3.48 -8.43
C TYR A 77 1.23 3.69 -6.95
N HIS A 78 1.61 4.85 -6.42
CA HIS A 78 1.16 5.30 -5.11
C HIS A 78 -0.04 6.21 -5.30
N LEU A 79 -1.17 5.85 -4.71
CA LEU A 79 -2.37 6.66 -4.70
C LEU A 79 -2.66 7.13 -3.28
N ASP A 80 -3.02 8.41 -3.13
CA ASP A 80 -3.57 8.94 -1.88
C ASP A 80 -4.89 9.66 -2.16
N LEU A 81 -5.98 9.02 -1.73
CA LEU A 81 -7.32 9.46 -2.03
C LEU A 81 -7.93 10.35 -0.93
N TYR A 82 -7.14 10.79 0.07
CA TYR A 82 -7.64 11.56 1.21
C TYR A 82 -8.45 12.80 0.81
N ARG A 83 -8.05 13.45 -0.30
CA ARG A 83 -8.70 14.65 -0.85
C ARG A 83 -9.60 14.39 -2.05
N LEU A 84 -9.80 13.13 -2.43
CA LEU A 84 -10.70 12.78 -3.52
C LEU A 84 -12.12 13.21 -3.13
N GLY A 85 -12.74 14.06 -3.96
CA GLY A 85 -14.09 14.57 -3.73
C GLY A 85 -15.14 13.53 -4.10
N ASP A 86 -15.01 12.98 -5.31
CA ASP A 86 -15.86 11.94 -5.87
C ASP A 86 -15.03 10.74 -6.38
N ALA A 87 -15.50 9.52 -6.12
CA ALA A 87 -14.87 8.31 -6.63
C ALA A 87 -14.81 8.28 -8.17
N GLU A 88 -15.79 8.89 -8.85
CA GLU A 88 -15.80 8.96 -10.32
C GLU A 88 -14.60 9.72 -10.89
N GLU A 89 -13.97 10.64 -10.14
CA GLU A 89 -12.73 11.34 -10.52
C GLU A 89 -11.62 10.35 -10.94
N LEU A 90 -11.61 9.14 -10.37
CA LEU A 90 -10.66 8.08 -10.69
C LEU A 90 -10.79 7.54 -12.13
N GLU A 91 -12.00 7.56 -12.71
CA GLU A 91 -12.20 7.18 -14.11
C GLU A 91 -11.57 8.22 -15.05
N TRP A 92 -11.69 9.51 -14.72
CA TRP A 92 -11.17 10.61 -15.55
C TRP A 92 -9.65 10.70 -15.55
N ILE A 93 -9.00 10.33 -14.44
CA ILE A 93 -7.53 10.22 -14.38
C ILE A 93 -7.01 8.94 -15.05
N GLY A 94 -7.90 8.10 -15.60
CA GLY A 94 -7.54 6.88 -16.33
C GLY A 94 -7.03 5.76 -15.43
N LEU A 95 -7.56 5.62 -14.21
CA LEU A 95 -7.10 4.61 -13.25
C LEU A 95 -7.05 3.19 -13.85
N ARG A 96 -8.04 2.84 -14.68
CA ARG A 96 -8.13 1.52 -15.34
C ARG A 96 -6.92 1.23 -16.23
N ASP A 97 -6.41 2.25 -16.92
CA ASP A 97 -5.25 2.10 -17.80
C ASP A 97 -3.94 2.02 -17.01
N LEU A 98 -3.90 2.66 -15.82
CA LEU A 98 -2.74 2.57 -14.91
C LEU A 98 -2.63 1.18 -14.27
N LEU A 99 -3.77 0.57 -13.93
CA LEU A 99 -3.85 -0.72 -13.24
C LEU A 99 -4.04 -1.87 -14.25
N ASP A 100 -3.10 -1.97 -15.19
CA ASP A 100 -3.09 -2.91 -16.32
C ASP A 100 -2.87 -4.39 -15.95
N GLY A 101 -2.86 -4.72 -14.66
CA GLY A 101 -2.59 -6.07 -14.14
C GLY A 101 -1.10 -6.44 -14.04
N SER A 102 -0.19 -5.56 -14.44
CA SER A 102 1.26 -5.75 -14.27
C SER A 102 1.84 -4.84 -13.19
N SER A 103 1.27 -3.64 -13.03
CA SER A 103 1.72 -2.64 -12.06
C SER A 103 1.22 -2.92 -10.65
N VAL A 104 2.08 -2.68 -9.65
CA VAL A 104 1.66 -2.74 -8.24
C VAL A 104 0.97 -1.42 -7.87
N ALA A 105 -0.11 -1.50 -7.11
CA ALA A 105 -0.83 -0.32 -6.60
C ALA A 105 -0.81 -0.27 -5.08
N LEU A 106 -0.41 0.86 -4.52
CA LEU A 106 -0.46 1.15 -3.07
C LEU A 106 -1.45 2.30 -2.88
N ILE A 107 -2.64 2.01 -2.38
CA ILE A 107 -3.76 2.95 -2.35
C ILE A 107 -4.07 3.34 -0.90
N GLU A 108 -3.74 4.57 -0.52
CA GLU A 108 -4.14 5.16 0.76
C GLU A 108 -5.57 5.70 0.68
N TRP A 109 -6.33 5.51 1.77
CA TRP A 109 -7.75 5.93 1.89
C TRP A 109 -8.66 5.30 0.82
N PRO A 110 -8.62 3.97 0.62
CA PRO A 110 -9.40 3.28 -0.41
C PRO A 110 -10.92 3.50 -0.26
N GLU A 111 -11.39 3.82 0.95
CA GLU A 111 -12.78 4.17 1.22
C GLU A 111 -13.31 5.35 0.39
N ARG A 112 -12.42 6.26 -0.05
CA ARG A 112 -12.78 7.41 -0.88
C ARG A 112 -13.05 7.05 -2.34
N GLY A 113 -12.48 5.95 -2.82
CA GLY A 113 -12.64 5.46 -4.18
C GLY A 113 -13.63 4.29 -4.31
N GLN A 114 -14.47 4.05 -3.30
CA GLN A 114 -15.43 2.92 -3.31
C GLN A 114 -16.34 2.96 -4.55
N GLY A 115 -16.56 1.77 -5.13
CA GLY A 115 -17.36 1.62 -6.35
C GLY A 115 -16.58 1.77 -7.65
N VAL A 116 -15.43 2.45 -7.62
CA VAL A 116 -14.55 2.63 -8.80
C VAL A 116 -13.23 1.89 -8.66
N LEU A 117 -12.65 1.85 -7.46
CA LEU A 117 -11.42 1.10 -7.21
C LEU A 117 -11.59 -0.39 -7.52
N PRO A 118 -10.56 -1.04 -8.07
CA PRO A 118 -10.52 -2.49 -8.13
C PRO A 118 -10.53 -3.10 -6.71
N PRO A 119 -10.94 -4.37 -6.57
CA PRO A 119 -10.81 -5.07 -5.30
C PRO A 119 -9.34 -5.17 -4.88
N ALA A 120 -9.08 -5.06 -3.59
CA ALA A 120 -7.74 -5.31 -3.07
C ALA A 120 -7.39 -6.79 -3.20
N ASP A 121 -6.11 -7.08 -3.44
CA ASP A 121 -5.53 -8.38 -3.12
C ASP A 121 -5.21 -8.46 -1.62
N LEU A 122 -4.64 -7.36 -1.09
CA LEU A 122 -4.22 -7.25 0.30
C LEU A 122 -4.77 -5.94 0.91
N GLU A 123 -5.51 -6.06 2.00
CA GLU A 123 -5.84 -4.92 2.86
C GLU A 123 -4.87 -4.84 4.04
N ILE A 124 -4.37 -3.64 4.32
CA ILE A 124 -3.56 -3.33 5.49
C ILE A 124 -4.25 -2.23 6.28
N ARG A 125 -4.67 -2.55 7.50
CA ARG A 125 -5.27 -1.62 8.45
C ARG A 125 -4.24 -1.23 9.48
N ILE A 126 -3.99 0.06 9.64
CA ILE A 126 -2.99 0.61 10.55
C ILE A 126 -3.70 1.38 11.66
N ALA A 127 -3.55 0.90 12.90
CA ALA A 127 -4.12 1.52 14.09
C ALA A 127 -3.01 1.95 15.06
N TYR A 128 -3.29 2.97 15.88
CA TYR A 128 -2.41 3.33 16.99
C TYR A 128 -2.47 2.25 18.08
N GLN A 129 -1.31 1.88 18.62
CA GLN A 129 -1.22 0.96 19.77
C GLN A 129 -0.12 1.43 20.73
N GLY A 130 -0.53 2.06 21.84
CA GLY A 130 0.40 2.71 22.75
C GLY A 130 1.26 3.75 22.01
N ASN A 131 2.58 3.58 22.07
CA ASN A 131 3.52 4.43 21.33
C ASN A 131 3.79 3.94 19.89
N GLY A 132 3.36 2.73 19.54
CA GLY A 132 3.58 2.09 18.24
C GLY A 132 2.33 2.04 17.37
N ARG A 133 2.29 1.06 16.47
CA ARG A 133 1.17 0.77 15.56
C ARG A 133 0.85 -0.72 15.57
N LEU A 134 -0.43 -1.03 15.43
CA LEU A 134 -0.90 -2.36 15.06
C LEU A 134 -1.21 -2.36 13.57
N LEU A 135 -0.54 -3.23 12.83
CA LEU A 135 -0.88 -3.48 11.44
C LEU A 135 -1.66 -4.78 11.35
N THR A 136 -2.86 -4.74 10.79
CA THR A 136 -3.66 -5.93 10.50
C THR A 136 -3.72 -6.12 9.00
N LEU A 137 -3.13 -7.22 8.53
CA LEU A 137 -3.09 -7.63 7.14
C LEU A 137 -4.18 -8.64 6.87
N ILE A 138 -4.88 -8.45 5.76
CA ILE A 138 -6.05 -9.23 5.39
C ILE A 138 -5.92 -9.60 3.92
N GLY A 139 -5.68 -10.88 3.65
CA GLY A 139 -5.66 -11.41 2.29
C GLY A 139 -7.08 -11.52 1.74
N GLN A 140 -7.35 -10.80 0.65
CA GLN A 140 -8.64 -10.73 -0.06
C GLN A 140 -8.62 -11.51 -1.38
N SER A 141 -7.42 -11.89 -1.86
CA SER A 141 -7.22 -12.79 -3.00
C SER A 141 -6.16 -13.86 -2.67
N PRO A 142 -6.01 -14.93 -3.48
CA PRO A 142 -4.95 -15.92 -3.27
C PRO A 142 -3.55 -15.30 -3.23
N ALA A 143 -3.28 -14.30 -4.07
CA ALA A 143 -1.99 -13.58 -4.07
C ALA A 143 -1.79 -12.82 -2.76
N GLY A 144 -2.81 -12.09 -2.29
CA GLY A 144 -2.73 -11.35 -1.03
C GLY A 144 -2.68 -12.26 0.20
N GLU A 145 -3.35 -13.41 0.19
CA GLU A 145 -3.24 -14.43 1.25
C GLU A 145 -1.82 -15.00 1.32
N GLN A 146 -1.20 -15.31 0.17
CA GLN A 146 0.18 -15.77 0.11
C GLN A 146 1.15 -14.71 0.65
N VAL A 147 1.00 -13.46 0.23
CA VAL A 147 1.83 -12.34 0.72
C VAL A 147 1.65 -12.17 2.23
N ALA A 148 0.41 -12.14 2.73
CA ALA A 148 0.13 -12.01 4.16
C ALA A 148 0.71 -13.19 4.95
N GLN A 149 0.67 -14.41 4.41
CA GLN A 149 1.22 -15.58 5.07
C GLN A 149 2.75 -15.53 5.17
N GLN A 150 3.44 -15.09 4.12
CA GLN A 150 4.91 -15.06 4.04
C GLN A 150 5.54 -13.84 4.70
N LEU A 151 4.78 -12.75 4.86
CA LEU A 151 5.29 -11.53 5.45
C LEU A 151 5.49 -11.71 6.96
N ASP A 152 6.70 -11.43 7.42
CA ASP A 152 7.05 -11.46 8.84
C ASP A 152 7.64 -10.10 9.27
N ALA A 153 7.44 -9.72 10.54
CA ALA A 153 7.92 -8.44 11.07
C ALA A 153 9.40 -8.43 11.49
N GLU A 154 10.01 -9.59 11.74
CA GLU A 154 11.40 -9.68 12.26
C GLU A 154 12.41 -10.13 11.19
N PRO A 155 13.64 -9.57 11.15
CA PRO A 155 14.71 -10.11 10.31
C PRO A 155 15.11 -11.48 10.83
N ASN A 156 14.99 -12.49 9.98
CA ASN A 156 15.78 -13.71 10.12
C ASN A 156 17.28 -13.36 10.12
#